data_AF-A0A3M1NIK5-F1
#
_entry.id   AF-A0A3M1NIK5-F1
#
_cell.length_a   1.000
_cell.length_b   1.000
_cell.length_c   1.000
_cell.angle_alpha   90.00
_cell.angle_beta   90.00
_cell.angle_gamma   90.00
#
_symmetry.space_group_name_H-M   'P 1'
#
loop_
_entity.id
_entity.type
_entity.pdbx_description
1 polymer ?
#
loop_
_entity_poly.entity_id
_entity_poly.type
_entity_poly.pdbx_seq_one_letter_code
_entity_poly.pdbx_strand_id
1 'polypeptide(L)'
;MATFLDVTILGGFSLIFPFLLVFVALYAVLINTKPFGGEKKGIYALISFCIAVLVLFSKTAIALVETMIPWFVVFFIVILLTMMAFTFLGAKESDMISALKSHGTLKNWLVTIAIAIVIISFAQVLGQPLLEKGKGGGTVESPQGPTSTGSFSENLGNTLFHPKVLGFAFIILLSTFTIFFLSKGENIK
;
A
#
# COMPACT_ATOMS: atom_id res chain seq x y z
N MET A 1 -18.85 24.45 15.52
CA MET A 1 -17.84 24.63 16.59
C MET A 1 -16.55 24.98 15.88
N ALA A 2 -15.82 26.02 16.31
CA ALA A 2 -14.55 26.38 15.67
C ALA A 2 -13.60 25.19 15.77
N THR A 3 -13.42 24.48 14.66
CA THR A 3 -12.39 23.45 14.53
C THR A 3 -11.06 24.18 14.57
N PHE A 4 -10.35 24.12 15.70
CA PHE A 4 -9.08 24.81 15.94
C PHE A 4 -7.91 24.37 15.02
N LEU A 5 -8.19 23.49 14.06
CA LEU A 5 -7.38 23.21 12.87
C LEU A 5 -8.18 23.68 11.66
N ASP A 6 -8.05 24.96 11.33
CA ASP A 6 -8.66 25.55 10.15
C ASP A 6 -8.26 24.74 8.90
N VAL A 7 -9.19 23.90 8.45
CA VAL A 7 -9.06 23.01 7.29
C VAL A 7 -8.78 23.82 6.01
N THR A 8 -9.05 25.13 6.04
CA THR A 8 -8.79 26.06 4.93
C THR A 8 -7.29 26.22 4.66
N ILE A 9 -6.44 26.31 5.70
CA ILE A 9 -4.98 26.38 5.53
C ILE A 9 -4.44 25.01 5.07
N LEU A 10 -4.96 23.93 5.65
CA LEU A 10 -4.64 22.56 5.22
C LEU A 10 -5.08 22.27 3.78
N GLY A 11 -6.13 22.93 3.29
CA GLY A 11 -6.57 22.89 1.90
C GLY A 11 -5.53 23.45 0.92
N GLY A 12 -4.71 24.43 1.34
CA GLY A 12 -3.55 24.87 0.55
C GLY A 12 -2.43 23.83 0.49
N PHE A 13 -2.29 23.01 1.54
CA PHE A 13 -1.31 21.93 1.60
C PHE A 13 -1.78 20.64 0.90
N SER A 14 -3.07 20.51 0.56
CA SER A 14 -3.59 19.33 -0.15
C SER A 14 -2.94 19.12 -1.52
N LEU A 15 -2.40 20.18 -2.14
CA LEU A 15 -1.62 20.07 -3.39
C LEU A 15 -0.15 19.73 -3.12
N ILE A 16 0.43 20.32 -2.07
CA ILE A 16 1.85 20.24 -1.74
C ILE A 16 2.22 18.84 -1.22
N PHE A 17 1.35 18.24 -0.39
CA PHE A 17 1.62 16.92 0.19
C PHE A 17 1.67 15.81 -0.86
N PRO A 18 0.69 15.67 -1.77
CA PRO A 18 0.77 14.68 -2.84
C PRO A 18 1.98 14.87 -3.73
N PHE A 19 2.30 16.12 -4.07
CA PHE A 19 3.50 16.46 -4.83
C PHE A 19 4.76 15.95 -4.14
N LEU A 20 4.97 16.31 -2.86
CA LEU A 20 6.15 15.90 -2.09
C LEU A 20 6.24 14.38 -1.94
N LEU A 21 5.12 13.73 -1.63
CA LEU A 21 5.10 12.28 -1.42
C LEU A 21 5.49 11.55 -2.71
N VAL A 22 4.90 11.93 -3.85
CA VAL A 22 5.22 11.35 -5.16
C VAL A 22 6.67 11.64 -5.55
N PHE A 23 7.12 12.88 -5.37
CA PHE A 23 8.49 13.29 -5.66
C PHE A 23 9.50 12.45 -4.88
N VAL A 24 9.35 12.36 -3.55
CA VAL A 24 10.28 11.64 -2.67
C VAL A 24 10.20 10.14 -2.92
N ALA A 25 9.01 9.57 -3.09
CA ALA A 25 8.84 8.14 -3.34
C ALA A 25 9.48 7.73 -4.67
N LEU A 26 9.21 8.45 -5.75
CA LEU A 26 9.82 8.17 -7.06
C LEU A 26 11.32 8.38 -7.05
N TYR A 27 11.80 9.44 -6.39
CA TYR A 27 13.23 9.67 -6.23
C TYR A 27 13.90 8.52 -5.48
N ALA A 28 13.28 8.04 -4.40
CA ALA A 28 13.77 6.90 -3.62
C ALA A 28 13.77 5.59 -4.42
N VAL A 29 12.79 5.37 -5.28
CA VAL A 29 12.78 4.22 -6.19
C VAL A 29 13.90 4.34 -7.23
N LEU A 30 14.07 5.52 -7.84
CA LEU A 30 15.09 5.76 -8.86
C LEU A 30 16.52 5.65 -8.32
N ILE A 31 16.79 6.14 -7.11
CA ILE A 31 18.12 6.03 -6.50
C ILE A 31 18.47 4.59 -6.12
N ASN A 32 17.46 3.77 -5.78
CA ASN A 32 17.65 2.37 -5.44
C ASN A 32 17.79 1.47 -6.68
N THR A 33 17.04 1.77 -7.75
CA THR A 33 17.07 0.99 -9.01
C THR A 33 18.18 1.42 -9.96
N LYS A 34 18.65 2.67 -9.88
CA LYS A 34 19.73 3.26 -10.69
C LYS A 34 19.61 2.96 -12.20
N PRO A 35 18.45 3.19 -12.85
CA PRO A 35 18.18 2.74 -14.22
C PRO A 35 19.09 3.40 -15.28
N PHE A 36 19.66 4.57 -14.99
CA PHE A 36 20.48 5.34 -15.94
C PHE A 36 22.00 5.14 -15.76
N GLY A 37 22.40 4.19 -14.90
CA GLY A 37 23.80 3.90 -14.60
C GLY A 37 24.50 5.01 -13.81
N GLY A 38 25.15 4.63 -12.70
CA GLY A 38 25.94 5.55 -11.87
C GLY A 38 25.13 6.44 -10.92
N GLU A 39 25.82 7.32 -10.20
CA GLU A 39 25.25 8.23 -9.20
C GLU A 39 24.75 9.56 -9.78
N LYS A 40 23.88 9.49 -10.80
CA LYS A 40 23.29 10.70 -11.43
C LYS A 40 22.13 11.26 -10.61
N LYS A 41 22.38 11.61 -9.34
CA LYS A 41 21.36 12.08 -8.37
C LYS A 41 20.51 13.25 -8.91
N GLY A 42 21.14 14.19 -9.62
CA GLY A 42 20.42 15.32 -10.23
C GLY A 42 19.40 14.91 -11.29
N ILE A 43 19.70 13.90 -12.10
CA ILE A 43 18.77 13.40 -13.13
C ILE A 43 17.59 12.69 -12.48
N TYR A 44 17.84 11.86 -11.46
CA TYR A 44 16.76 11.20 -10.73
C TYR A 44 15.80 12.21 -10.08
N ALA A 45 16.34 13.29 -9.50
CA ALA A 45 15.53 14.37 -8.91
C ALA A 45 14.74 15.12 -9.98
N LEU A 46 15.34 15.43 -11.13
CA LEU A 46 14.63 16.10 -12.22
C LEU A 46 13.47 15.25 -12.74
N ILE A 47 13.69 13.96 -12.95
CA ILE A 47 12.66 13.04 -13.45
C ILE A 47 11.54 12.88 -12.41
N SER A 48 11.87 12.64 -11.14
CA SER A 48 10.84 12.51 -10.09
C SER A 48 10.06 13.81 -9.92
N PHE A 49 10.70 14.98 -10.09
CA PHE A 49 10.05 16.27 -10.08
C PHE A 49 9.04 16.41 -11.22
N CYS A 50 9.46 16.12 -12.46
CA CYS A 50 8.57 16.16 -13.62
C CYS A 50 7.37 15.22 -13.44
N ILE A 51 7.58 13.99 -12.96
CA ILE A 51 6.49 13.04 -12.73
C ILE A 51 5.56 13.53 -11.61
N ALA A 52 6.10 14.06 -10.51
CA ALA A 52 5.29 14.63 -9.43
C ALA A 52 4.42 15.79 -9.91
N VAL A 53 4.96 16.68 -10.76
CA VAL A 53 4.18 17.74 -11.41
C VAL A 53 3.09 17.14 -12.31
N LEU A 54 3.39 16.11 -13.11
CA LEU A 54 2.38 15.44 -13.95
C LEU A 54 1.24 14.82 -13.13
N VAL A 55 1.55 14.25 -11.97
CA VAL A 55 0.55 13.68 -11.06
C VAL A 55 -0.45 14.74 -10.58
N LEU A 56 -0.02 15.98 -10.37
CA LEU A 56 -0.92 17.08 -9.97
C LEU A 56 -1.99 17.42 -11.02
N PHE A 57 -1.81 17.04 -12.28
CA PHE A 57 -2.82 17.25 -13.32
C PHE A 57 -3.88 16.13 -13.37
N SER A 58 -3.65 15.02 -12.67
CA SER A 58 -4.55 13.87 -12.65
C SER A 58 -5.34 13.80 -11.35
N LYS A 59 -6.65 14.08 -11.41
CA LYS A 59 -7.56 13.98 -10.26
C LYS A 59 -7.52 12.60 -9.61
N THR A 60 -7.45 11.54 -10.41
CA THR A 60 -7.35 10.16 -9.91
C THR A 60 -6.03 9.90 -9.20
N ALA A 61 -4.92 10.43 -9.73
CA ALA A 61 -3.62 10.26 -9.10
C ALA A 61 -3.51 11.06 -7.78
N ILE A 62 -4.07 12.27 -7.72
CA ILE A 62 -4.20 13.03 -6.47
C ILE A 62 -5.01 12.22 -5.45
N ALA A 63 -6.20 11.73 -5.82
CA ALA A 63 -7.05 10.95 -4.92
C ALA A 63 -6.35 9.68 -4.39
N LEU A 64 -5.56 9.00 -5.23
CA LEU A 64 -4.73 7.87 -4.79
C LEU A 64 -3.74 8.29 -3.70
N VAL A 65 -3.02 9.39 -3.92
CA VAL A 65 -2.01 9.84 -2.96
C VAL A 65 -2.66 10.38 -1.69
N GLU A 66 -3.75 11.12 -1.80
CA GLU A 66 -4.55 11.58 -0.65
C GLU A 66 -5.06 10.42 0.20
N THR A 67 -5.44 9.31 -0.43
CA THR A 67 -5.84 8.07 0.26
C THR A 67 -4.65 7.42 0.96
N MET A 68 -3.45 7.46 0.37
CA MET A 68 -2.22 6.89 0.95
C MET A 68 -1.69 7.70 2.15
N ILE A 69 -1.84 9.03 2.14
CA ILE A 69 -1.21 9.93 3.13
C ILE A 69 -1.54 9.55 4.59
N PRO A 70 -2.81 9.37 5.01
CA PRO A 70 -3.12 9.04 6.40
C PRO A 70 -2.41 7.77 6.89
N TRP A 71 -2.35 6.74 6.04
CA TRP A 71 -1.69 5.48 6.36
C TRP A 71 -0.18 5.64 6.50
N PHE A 72 0.45 6.42 5.63
CA PHE A 72 1.87 6.76 5.77
C PHE A 72 2.14 7.58 7.04
N VAL A 73 1.28 8.54 7.38
CA VAL A 73 1.43 9.33 8.62
C VAL A 73 1.38 8.42 9.85
N VAL A 74 0.38 7.54 9.94
CA VAL A 74 0.29 6.55 11.03
C VAL A 74 1.53 5.66 11.05
N PHE A 75 1.97 5.18 9.90
CA PHE A 75 3.16 4.35 9.78
C PHE A 75 4.44 5.07 10.27
N PHE A 76 4.63 6.33 9.88
CA PHE A 76 5.75 7.15 10.35
C PHE A 76 5.69 7.41 11.85
N ILE A 77 4.51 7.66 12.41
CA ILE A 77 4.34 7.81 13.87
C ILE A 77 4.75 6.52 14.58
N VAL A 78 4.33 5.35 14.09
CA VAL A 78 4.71 4.06 14.68
C VAL A 78 6.22 3.84 14.62
N ILE A 79 6.87 4.14 13.49
CA ILE A 79 8.34 4.05 13.37
C ILE A 79 9.01 4.99 14.37
N LEU A 80 8.56 6.23 14.45
CA LEU A 80 9.14 7.24 15.34
C LEU A 80 9.00 6.80 16.81
N LEU A 81 7.81 6.38 17.23
CA LEU A 81 7.59 5.87 18.59
C LEU A 81 8.46 4.65 18.89
N THR A 82 8.63 3.76 17.91
CA THR A 82 9.52 2.60 18.04
C THR A 82 10.98 3.02 18.21
N MET A 83 11.47 3.97 17.41
CA MET A 83 12.83 4.52 17.54
C MET A 83 13.05 5.22 18.88
N MET A 84 12.06 5.99 19.35
CA MET A 84 12.10 6.62 20.68
C MET A 84 12.14 5.56 21.78
N ALA A 85 11.33 4.51 21.69
CA ALA A 85 11.35 3.41 22.66
C ALA A 85 12.73 2.73 22.72
N PHE A 86 13.36 2.45 21.57
CA PHE A 86 14.72 1.91 21.53
C PHE A 86 15.75 2.88 22.13
N THR A 87 15.60 4.18 21.87
CA THR A 87 16.49 5.20 22.43
C THR A 87 16.35 5.26 23.97
N PHE A 88 15.14 5.14 24.50
CA PHE A 88 14.91 5.06 25.95
C PHE A 88 15.49 3.80 26.59
N LEU A 89 15.59 2.70 25.84
CA LEU A 89 16.27 1.47 26.28
C LEU A 89 17.80 1.57 26.19
N GLY A 90 18.35 2.74 25.83
CA GLY A 90 19.78 3.00 25.76
C GLY A 90 20.43 2.63 24.42
N ALA A 91 19.64 2.28 23.39
CA ALA A 91 20.16 2.04 22.06
C ALA A 91 20.68 3.34 21.43
N LYS A 92 21.85 3.30 20.82
CA LYS A 92 22.40 4.44 20.08
C LYS A 92 21.88 4.44 18.64
N GLU A 93 21.90 5.59 17.98
CA GLU A 93 21.54 5.71 16.55
C GLU A 93 22.33 4.74 15.67
N SER A 94 23.60 4.47 16.01
CA SER A 94 24.45 3.49 15.33
C SER A 94 23.87 2.08 15.36
N ASP A 95 23.22 1.70 16.45
CA ASP A 95 22.66 0.36 16.65
C ASP A 95 21.35 0.20 15.88
N MET A 96 20.55 1.28 15.79
CA MET A 96 19.34 1.33 14.97
C MET A 96 19.65 1.24 13.48
N ILE A 97 20.65 1.98 13.00
CA ILE A 97 21.10 1.92 11.61
C ILE A 97 21.67 0.53 11.28
N SER A 98 22.40 -0.06 12.23
CA SER A 98 22.94 -1.42 12.09
C SER A 98 21.83 -2.47 12.05
N ALA A 99 20.77 -2.33 12.86
CA ALA A 99 19.61 -3.22 12.82
C ALA A 99 18.86 -3.15 11.48
N LEU A 100 18.71 -1.94 10.91
CA LEU A 100 18.11 -1.75 9.58
C LEU A 100 18.95 -2.36 8.43
N LYS A 101 20.28 -2.38 8.57
CA LYS A 101 21.19 -2.91 7.56
C LYS A 101 21.47 -4.41 7.70
N SER A 102 21.52 -4.91 8.93
CA SER A 102 21.89 -6.29 9.27
C SER A 102 20.70 -7.25 9.14
N HIS A 103 19.51 -6.85 9.59
CA HIS A 103 18.32 -7.68 9.52
C HIS A 103 17.46 -7.33 8.31
N GLY A 104 17.62 -8.12 7.25
CA GLY A 104 16.75 -8.06 6.07
C GLY A 104 15.25 -8.16 6.41
N THR A 105 14.90 -8.77 7.55
CA THR A 105 13.52 -8.89 8.05
C THR A 105 12.85 -7.53 8.30
N LEU A 106 13.54 -6.57 8.92
CA LEU A 106 12.96 -5.24 9.21
C LEU A 106 12.73 -4.45 7.92
N LYS A 107 13.72 -4.45 7.02
CA LYS A 107 13.61 -3.84 5.69
C LYS A 107 12.45 -4.47 4.90
N ASN A 108 12.36 -5.79 4.89
CA ASN A 108 11.33 -6.51 4.16
C ASN A 108 9.93 -6.22 4.73
N TRP A 109 9.80 -6.12 6.05
CA TRP A 109 8.53 -5.78 6.70
C TRP A 109 8.08 -4.34 6.34
N LEU A 110 9.00 -3.38 6.40
CA LEU A 110 8.75 -1.98 6.01
C LEU A 110 8.30 -1.88 4.54
N VAL A 111 8.99 -2.58 3.65
CA VAL A 111 8.63 -2.62 2.21
C VAL A 111 7.28 -3.30 2.01
N THR A 112 6.99 -4.39 2.72
CA THR A 112 5.72 -5.12 2.62
C THR A 112 4.55 -4.24 3.02
N ILE A 113 4.66 -3.49 4.12
CA ILE A 113 3.62 -2.56 4.57
C ILE A 113 3.43 -1.43 3.55
N ALA A 114 4.52 -0.84 3.06
CA ALA A 114 4.44 0.22 2.05
C ALA A 114 3.70 -0.28 0.78
N ILE A 115 4.00 -1.48 0.32
CA ILE A 115 3.31 -2.10 -0.82
C ILE A 115 1.83 -2.38 -0.50
N ALA A 116 1.52 -2.89 0.69
CA ALA A 116 0.15 -3.13 1.12
C ALA A 116 -0.68 -1.83 1.13
N ILE A 117 -0.13 -0.72 1.63
CA ILE A 117 -0.78 0.59 1.61
C ILE A 117 -1.09 1.03 0.17
N VAL A 118 -0.12 0.86 -0.74
CA VAL A 118 -0.33 1.18 -2.17
C VAL A 118 -1.48 0.35 -2.74
N ILE A 119 -1.47 -0.98 -2.54
CA ILE A 119 -2.50 -1.88 -3.07
C ILE A 119 -3.88 -1.52 -2.52
N ILE A 120 -3.99 -1.30 -1.21
CA ILE A 120 -5.26 -0.92 -0.56
C ILE A 120 -5.77 0.41 -1.12
N SER A 121 -4.89 1.40 -1.26
CA SER A 121 -5.26 2.72 -1.80
C SER A 121 -5.71 2.63 -3.25
N PHE A 122 -5.03 1.82 -4.07
CA PHE A 122 -5.44 1.52 -5.44
C PHE A 122 -6.82 0.86 -5.49
N ALA A 123 -7.06 -0.14 -4.65
CA ALA A 123 -8.35 -0.82 -4.58
C ALA A 123 -9.48 0.14 -4.18
N GLN A 124 -9.23 1.05 -3.24
CA GLN A 124 -10.24 2.01 -2.78
C GLN A 124 -10.56 3.08 -3.84
N VAL A 125 -9.54 3.65 -4.49
CA VAL A 125 -9.75 4.76 -5.43
C VAL A 125 -10.19 4.29 -6.81
N LEU A 126 -9.67 3.15 -7.29
CA LEU A 126 -10.04 2.61 -8.60
C LEU A 126 -11.22 1.64 -8.53
N GLY A 127 -11.49 1.01 -7.38
CA GLY A 127 -12.54 0.00 -7.25
C GLY A 127 -13.91 0.56 -7.61
N GLN A 128 -14.28 1.71 -7.07
CA GLN A 128 -15.60 2.31 -7.30
C GLN A 128 -15.82 2.76 -8.76
N PRO A 129 -14.91 3.53 -9.40
CA PRO A 129 -15.08 3.89 -10.82
C PRO A 129 -15.05 2.70 -11.78
N LEU A 130 -14.32 1.63 -11.43
CA LEU A 130 -14.29 0.40 -12.24
C LEU A 130 -15.61 -0.37 -12.13
N LEU A 131 -16.27 -0.37 -10.96
CA LEU A 131 -17.60 -0.94 -10.82
C LEU A 131 -18.66 -0.16 -11.58
N GLU A 132 -18.62 1.18 -11.53
CA GLU A 132 -19.60 2.01 -12.23
C GLU A 132 -19.46 1.92 -13.77
N LYS A 133 -18.23 1.70 -14.26
CA LYS A 133 -17.97 1.48 -15.70
C LYS A 133 -18.23 0.04 -16.14
N GLY A 134 -18.09 -0.92 -15.24
CA GLY A 134 -18.53 -2.29 -15.49
C GLY A 134 -20.05 -2.32 -15.51
N LYS A 135 -20.68 -2.34 -16.69
CA LYS A 135 -22.09 -2.73 -16.81
C LYS A 135 -22.24 -4.12 -16.18
N GLY A 136 -22.61 -4.17 -14.91
CA GLY A 136 -22.80 -5.39 -14.15
C GLY A 136 -23.89 -6.23 -14.84
N GLY A 137 -23.52 -7.40 -15.33
CA GLY A 137 -24.49 -8.43 -15.67
C GLY A 137 -25.32 -8.75 -14.43
N GLY A 138 -26.63 -8.90 -14.64
CA GLY A 138 -27.72 -9.15 -13.70
C GLY A 138 -27.36 -9.48 -12.24
N THR A 139 -28.06 -8.81 -11.32
CA THR A 139 -28.12 -9.17 -9.90
C THR A 139 -28.40 -10.67 -9.74
N VAL A 140 -27.39 -11.43 -9.33
CA VAL A 140 -27.57 -12.81 -8.88
C VAL A 140 -27.95 -12.74 -7.40
N GLU A 141 -29.21 -13.03 -7.08
CA GLU A 141 -29.66 -13.14 -5.71
C GLU A 141 -29.03 -14.38 -5.05
N SER A 142 -28.34 -14.16 -3.93
CA SER A 142 -27.74 -15.19 -3.09
C SER A 142 -28.31 -15.05 -1.67
N PRO A 143 -28.46 -16.13 -0.88
CA PRO A 143 -28.99 -16.06 0.48
C PRO A 143 -28.19 -15.14 1.43
N GLN A 144 -26.97 -14.75 1.07
CA GLN A 144 -26.09 -13.86 1.82
C GLN A 144 -26.10 -12.39 1.33
N GLY A 145 -26.99 -12.04 0.40
CA GLY A 145 -27.10 -10.70 -0.18
C GLY A 145 -26.52 -10.59 -1.60
N PRO A 146 -26.93 -9.57 -2.38
CA PRO A 146 -26.44 -9.38 -3.75
C PRO A 146 -24.93 -9.06 -3.75
N THR A 147 -24.18 -9.67 -4.67
CA THR A 147 -22.77 -9.35 -4.95
C THR A 147 -22.61 -8.23 -6.01
N SER A 148 -23.74 -7.65 -6.41
CA SER A 148 -23.86 -6.55 -7.36
C SER A 148 -24.57 -5.37 -6.70
N THR A 149 -24.03 -4.86 -5.59
CA THR A 149 -24.47 -3.59 -4.98
C THR A 149 -23.72 -2.41 -5.58
N GLY A 150 -24.13 -1.18 -5.24
CA GLY A 150 -23.45 0.05 -5.66
C GLY A 150 -22.13 0.32 -4.94
N SER A 151 -21.66 -0.55 -4.04
CA SER A 151 -20.47 -0.34 -3.21
C SER A 151 -19.38 -1.37 -3.51
N PHE A 152 -18.19 -0.91 -3.89
CA PHE A 152 -17.03 -1.81 -4.10
C PHE A 152 -16.63 -2.59 -2.86
N SER A 153 -16.59 -1.92 -1.70
CA SER A 153 -16.18 -2.57 -0.46
C SER A 153 -17.16 -3.68 -0.05
N GLU A 154 -18.45 -3.47 -0.28
CA GLU A 154 -19.49 -4.44 0.02
C GLU A 154 -19.43 -5.62 -0.95
N ASN A 155 -19.30 -5.36 -2.25
CA ASN A 155 -19.17 -6.41 -3.27
C ASN A 155 -17.91 -7.25 -3.07
N LEU A 156 -16.78 -6.63 -2.72
CA LEU A 156 -15.53 -7.35 -2.43
C LEU A 156 -15.69 -8.22 -1.17
N GLY A 157 -16.30 -7.69 -0.11
CA GLY A 157 -16.61 -8.44 1.10
C GLY A 157 -17.53 -9.63 0.83
N ASN A 158 -18.67 -9.38 0.17
CA ASN A 158 -19.65 -10.41 -0.18
C ASN A 158 -19.06 -11.48 -1.10
N THR A 159 -18.11 -11.12 -1.97
CA THR A 159 -17.41 -12.08 -2.83
C THR A 159 -16.39 -12.92 -2.06
N LEU A 160 -15.53 -12.30 -1.24
CA LEU A 160 -14.49 -13.00 -0.48
C LEU A 160 -15.09 -13.94 0.57
N PHE A 161 -16.20 -13.54 1.20
CA PHE A 161 -16.91 -14.35 2.20
C PHE A 161 -18.08 -15.15 1.62
N HIS A 162 -18.18 -15.26 0.28
CA HIS A 162 -19.20 -16.09 -0.33
C HIS A 162 -18.91 -17.58 -0.03
N PRO A 163 -19.90 -18.39 0.40
CA PRO A 163 -19.68 -19.80 0.75
C PRO A 163 -19.00 -20.62 -0.37
N LYS A 164 -19.31 -20.31 -1.64
CA LYS A 164 -18.68 -20.95 -2.81
C LYS A 164 -17.20 -20.57 -2.98
N VAL A 165 -16.85 -19.30 -2.72
CA VAL A 165 -15.46 -18.81 -2.83
C VAL A 165 -14.62 -19.34 -1.69
N LEU A 166 -15.16 -19.33 -0.46
CA LEU A 166 -14.54 -19.96 0.71
C LEU A 166 -14.34 -21.47 0.50
N GLY A 167 -15.34 -22.18 -0.04
CA GLY A 167 -15.22 -23.60 -0.37
C GLY A 167 -14.13 -23.87 -1.41
N PHE A 168 -14.06 -23.04 -2.45
CA PHE A 168 -13.00 -23.16 -3.46
C PHE A 168 -11.60 -22.84 -2.91
N ALA A 169 -11.47 -21.78 -2.11
CA ALA A 169 -10.22 -21.43 -1.44
C ALA A 169 -9.76 -22.54 -0.48
N PHE A 170 -10.69 -23.16 0.23
CA PHE A 170 -10.40 -24.30 1.11
C PHE A 170 -9.88 -25.51 0.34
N ILE A 171 -10.47 -25.83 -0.82
CA ILE A 171 -10.00 -26.93 -1.69
C ILE A 171 -8.58 -26.63 -2.19
N ILE A 172 -8.29 -25.42 -2.66
CA ILE A 172 -6.94 -25.03 -3.11
C ILE A 172 -5.92 -25.16 -1.96
N LEU A 173 -6.29 -24.70 -0.76
CA LEU A 173 -5.43 -24.78 0.41
C LEU A 173 -5.13 -26.24 0.77
N LEU A 174 -6.15 -27.11 0.80
CA LEU A 174 -5.97 -28.54 1.01
C LEU A 174 -5.06 -29.16 -0.06
N SER A 175 -5.31 -28.89 -1.34
CA SER A 175 -4.48 -29.41 -2.43
C SER A 175 -3.01 -28.97 -2.29
N THR A 176 -2.77 -27.71 -1.91
CA THR A 176 -1.42 -27.19 -1.70
C THR A 176 -0.71 -27.91 -0.55
N PHE A 177 -1.40 -28.12 0.58
CA PHE A 177 -0.85 -28.90 1.70
C PHE A 177 -0.61 -30.36 1.33
N THR A 178 -1.52 -30.99 0.59
CA THR A 178 -1.34 -32.37 0.11
C THR A 178 -0.08 -32.50 -0.75
N ILE A 179 0.10 -31.59 -1.73
CA ILE A 179 1.29 -31.58 -2.59
C ILE A 179 2.57 -31.31 -1.77
N PHE A 180 2.51 -30.37 -0.82
CA PHE A 180 3.65 -30.03 0.04
C PHE A 180 4.09 -31.23 0.90
N PHE A 181 3.14 -31.95 1.50
CA PHE A 181 3.43 -33.15 2.29
C PHE A 181 3.95 -34.30 1.42
N LEU A 182 3.37 -34.49 0.22
CA LEU A 182 3.84 -35.50 -0.73
C LEU A 182 5.28 -35.21 -1.20
N SER A 183 5.58 -33.94 -1.51
CA SER A 183 6.91 -33.49 -1.94
C SER A 183 7.97 -33.61 -0.85
N LYS A 184 7.61 -33.38 0.42
CA LYS A 184 8.55 -33.50 1.54
C LYS A 184 8.88 -34.95 1.90
N GLY A 185 7.98 -35.88 1.60
CA GLY A 185 8.18 -37.32 1.81
C GLY A 185 9.26 -37.97 0.94
N GLU A 186 9.65 -37.34 -0.18
CA GLU A 186 10.65 -37.87 -1.11
C GLU A 186 12.11 -37.53 -0.71
N ASN A 187 12.32 -36.60 0.22
CA ASN A 187 13.66 -36.15 0.65
C ASN A 187 14.19 -36.84 1.92
N ILE A 188 13.62 -37.98 2.31
CA ILE A 188 14.16 -38.83 3.38
C ILE A 188 14.97 -39.97 2.74
N LYS A 189 16.26 -39.71 2.48
CA LYS A 189 17.29 -40.75 2.31
C LYS A 189 18.34 -40.59 3.39
#